data_AF-A0A445DN24-F1
#
_entry.id   AF-A0A445DN24-F1
#
_cell.length_a   1.000
_cell.length_b   1.000
_cell.length_c   1.000
_cell.angle_alpha   90.00
_cell.angle_beta   90.00
_cell.angle_gamma   90.00
#
_symmetry.space_group_name_H-M   'P 1'
#
loop_
_entity.id
_entity.type
_entity.pdbx_description
1 polymer ?
#
loop_
_entity_poly.entity_id
_entity_poly.type
_entity_poly.pdbx_seq_one_letter_code
_entity_poly.pdbx_strand_id
1 'polypeptide(L)'
;MSFTNSSPNSINHGIHGHVPALKYFFFVNLCKAEVCVLWVTKGVEQNFGKEIKEMMSGHSKEKVIVHDTAVLGRPNVSEMSVNAANNFGAQVVIVTSNPQGI
;
A
#
# COMPACT_ATOMS: atom_id res chain seq x y z
N MET A 1 -0.48 15.11 32.95
CA MET A 1 -1.65 15.34 33.83
C MET A 1 -2.80 15.68 32.89
N SER A 2 -3.69 14.75 32.52
CA SER A 2 -4.85 14.24 33.30
C SER A 2 -5.83 15.35 33.63
N PHE A 3 -7.16 15.28 33.49
CA PHE A 3 -8.18 14.45 32.82
C PHE A 3 -9.49 15.21 33.15
N THR A 4 -10.52 15.26 32.29
CA THR A 4 -11.89 15.40 32.79
C THR A 4 -12.88 14.55 31.98
N ASN A 5 -13.68 13.82 32.75
CA ASN A 5 -14.71 12.83 32.42
C ASN A 5 -16.01 13.44 31.88
N SER A 6 -16.72 12.66 31.06
CA SER A 6 -18.15 12.38 31.25
C SER A 6 -18.60 11.16 30.40
N SER A 7 -19.13 10.14 31.08
CA SER A 7 -19.93 8.98 30.58
C SER A 7 -21.40 9.24 31.01
N PRO A 8 -22.49 8.54 30.54
CA PRO A 8 -22.52 7.10 30.23
C PRO A 8 -23.50 6.60 29.13
N ASN A 9 -23.34 5.31 28.80
CA ASN A 9 -24.33 4.35 28.28
C ASN A 9 -24.83 4.45 26.81
N SER A 10 -24.34 3.54 25.96
CA SER A 10 -25.23 2.58 25.29
C SER A 10 -24.43 1.33 24.89
N ILE A 11 -24.84 0.18 25.41
CA ILE A 11 -24.39 -1.13 24.96
C ILE A 11 -25.30 -1.49 23.78
N ASN A 12 -24.73 -1.75 22.60
CA ASN A 12 -25.42 -2.47 21.54
C ASN A 12 -24.47 -3.46 20.89
N HIS A 13 -24.75 -4.75 21.12
CA HIS A 13 -24.29 -5.87 20.30
C HIS A 13 -24.81 -5.71 18.87
N GLY A 14 -23.97 -5.95 17.86
CA GLY A 14 -24.38 -5.95 16.46
C GLY A 14 -23.31 -6.55 15.55
N ILE A 15 -23.63 -7.70 14.98
CA ILE A 15 -22.79 -8.61 14.20
C ILE A 15 -22.67 -8.13 12.74
N HIS A 16 -21.46 -8.26 12.18
CA HIS A 16 -21.14 -8.56 10.78
C HIS A 16 -21.66 -7.60 9.68
N GLY A 17 -20.74 -6.93 8.98
CA GLY A 17 -21.07 -6.23 7.76
C GLY A 17 -19.91 -5.43 7.15
N HIS A 18 -19.11 -6.11 6.34
CA HIS A 18 -18.44 -5.60 5.14
C HIS A 18 -17.74 -4.22 5.18
N VAL A 19 -16.41 -4.22 5.07
CA VAL A 19 -15.71 -3.12 4.36
C VAL A 19 -14.74 -3.76 3.36
N PRO A 20 -15.04 -3.74 2.05
CA PRO A 20 -14.10 -4.23 1.06
C PRO A 20 -12.91 -3.27 1.01
N ALA A 21 -11.74 -3.73 1.46
CA ALA A 21 -10.51 -2.96 1.37
C ALA A 21 -9.94 -3.05 -0.06
N LEU A 22 -10.63 -2.41 -1.00
CA LEU A 22 -10.11 -2.09 -2.33
C LEU A 22 -10.57 -0.66 -2.63
N LYS A 23 -9.80 0.33 -2.15
CA LYS A 23 -9.93 1.71 -2.64
C LYS A 23 -9.24 1.76 -4.01
N TYR A 24 -10.05 1.53 -5.03
CA TYR A 24 -9.71 1.59 -6.45
C TYR A 24 -8.75 2.73 -6.77
N PHE A 25 -7.59 2.40 -7.35
CA PHE A 25 -6.72 3.36 -8.03
C PHE A 25 -7.00 3.26 -9.53
N PHE A 26 -7.68 4.25 -10.10
CA PHE A 26 -7.88 4.38 -11.54
C PHE A 26 -6.91 5.42 -12.09
N PHE A 27 -5.96 5.00 -12.93
CA PHE A 27 -5.26 5.89 -13.85
C PHE A 27 -5.92 5.78 -15.21
N VAL A 28 -6.73 6.79 -15.58
CA VAL A 28 -7.10 7.01 -16.98
C VAL A 28 -6.05 7.93 -17.56
N ASN A 29 -5.09 7.36 -18.29
CA ASN A 29 -4.11 8.15 -19.03
C ASN A 29 -4.42 8.08 -20.53
N LEU A 30 -4.69 9.24 -21.13
CA LEU A 30 -4.81 9.41 -22.59
C LEU A 30 -3.43 9.54 -23.28
N CYS A 31 -2.34 9.56 -22.50
CA CYS A 31 -0.94 9.62 -22.97
C CYS A 31 -0.10 8.45 -22.41
N LYS A 32 1.02 8.13 -23.07
CA LYS A 32 2.03 7.20 -22.53
C LYS A 32 2.77 7.89 -21.38
N ALA A 33 2.33 7.71 -20.13
CA ALA A 33 3.21 7.94 -18.99
C ALA A 33 3.91 6.64 -18.61
N GLU A 34 5.20 6.71 -18.38
CA GLU A 34 5.91 5.64 -17.70
C GLU A 34 5.68 5.74 -16.19
N VAL A 35 5.42 4.60 -15.56
CA VAL A 35 5.15 4.52 -14.12
C VAL A 35 6.10 3.50 -13.51
N CYS A 36 6.62 3.82 -12.32
CA CYS A 36 7.34 2.89 -11.45
C CYS A 36 6.52 2.66 -10.18
N VAL A 37 6.38 1.39 -9.79
CA VAL A 37 5.64 0.95 -8.60
C VAL A 37 6.61 0.39 -7.59
N LEU A 38 6.72 1.04 -6.43
CA LEU A 38 7.35 0.48 -5.23
C LEU A 38 6.25 -0.03 -4.30
N TRP A 39 6.24 -1.34 -4.04
CA TRP A 39 5.26 -1.98 -3.19
C TRP A 39 5.92 -2.69 -2.02
N VAL A 40 5.77 -2.11 -0.82
CA VAL A 40 6.20 -2.71 0.44
C VAL A 40 4.97 -3.27 1.16
N THR A 41 4.91 -4.58 1.34
CA THR A 41 3.79 -5.22 2.04
C THR A 41 4.21 -6.51 2.74
N LYS A 42 3.43 -7.00 3.69
CA LYS A 42 3.60 -8.34 4.28
C LYS A 42 2.84 -9.36 3.44
N GLY A 43 3.45 -10.50 3.10
CA GLY A 43 2.79 -11.64 2.48
C GLY A 43 2.01 -11.28 1.22
N VAL A 44 2.73 -10.93 0.14
CA VAL A 44 2.14 -10.37 -1.10
C VAL A 44 1.04 -11.29 -1.64
N GLU A 45 1.35 -12.58 -1.78
CA GLU A 45 0.43 -13.55 -2.37
C GLU A 45 -0.77 -13.85 -1.46
N GLN A 46 -0.55 -13.90 -0.15
CA GLN A 46 -1.60 -14.15 0.83
C GLN A 46 -2.59 -12.97 0.94
N ASN A 47 -2.10 -11.74 0.80
CA ASN A 47 -2.90 -10.53 1.00
C ASN A 47 -3.52 -9.97 -0.29
N PHE A 48 -2.91 -10.21 -1.45
CA PHE A 48 -3.32 -9.59 -2.72
C PHE A 48 -3.60 -10.61 -3.83
N GLY A 49 -3.35 -11.89 -3.56
CA GLY A 49 -3.59 -12.98 -4.50
C GLY A 49 -2.54 -13.07 -5.61
N LYS A 50 -2.67 -14.12 -6.41
CA LYS A 50 -1.77 -14.42 -7.52
C LYS A 50 -1.97 -13.47 -8.70
N GLU A 51 -3.18 -12.97 -8.90
CA GLU A 51 -3.55 -12.10 -10.03
C GLU A 51 -2.71 -10.82 -10.07
N ILE A 52 -2.60 -10.10 -8.95
CA ILE A 52 -1.82 -8.85 -8.93
C ILE A 52 -0.33 -9.14 -9.14
N LYS A 53 0.17 -10.23 -8.54
CA LYS A 53 1.56 -10.67 -8.73
C LYS A 53 1.85 -11.00 -10.20
N GLU A 54 0.93 -11.65 -10.89
CA GLU A 54 1.02 -11.96 -12.32
C GLU A 54 0.92 -10.68 -13.18
N MET A 55 -0.02 -9.79 -12.88
CA MET A 55 -0.13 -8.48 -13.57
C MET A 55 1.18 -7.68 -13.48
N MET A 56 1.83 -7.69 -12.31
CA MET A 56 3.09 -6.98 -12.09
C MET A 56 4.29 -7.69 -12.74
N SER A 57 4.23 -9.01 -12.93
CA SER A 57 5.33 -9.81 -13.48
C SER A 57 5.64 -9.55 -14.96
N GLY A 58 4.69 -8.97 -15.71
CA GLY A 58 4.90 -8.58 -17.11
C GLY A 58 5.75 -7.31 -17.30
N HIS A 59 6.10 -6.63 -16.21
CA HIS A 59 6.90 -5.40 -16.23
C HIS A 59 8.36 -5.68 -15.86
N SER A 60 9.28 -4.79 -16.29
CA SER A 60 10.68 -4.91 -15.89
C SER A 60 10.81 -4.73 -14.38
N LYS A 61 11.78 -5.44 -13.78
CA LYS A 61 12.10 -5.34 -12.33
C LYS A 61 12.48 -3.92 -11.90
N GLU A 62 12.87 -3.07 -12.86
CA GLU A 62 13.20 -1.67 -12.65
C GLU A 62 11.95 -0.78 -12.53
N LYS A 63 10.81 -1.23 -13.07
CA LYS A 63 9.50 -0.53 -13.01
C LYS A 63 8.58 -1.08 -11.94
N VAL A 64 8.80 -2.31 -11.46
CA VAL A 64 8.02 -2.89 -10.36
C VAL A 64 8.97 -3.48 -9.32
N ILE A 65 9.06 -2.80 -8.17
CA ILE A 65 9.87 -3.19 -7.03
C ILE A 65 8.92 -3.67 -5.93
N VAL A 66 8.92 -4.97 -5.66
CA VAL A 66 8.09 -5.59 -4.62
C VAL A 66 8.97 -6.04 -3.46
N HIS A 67 8.68 -5.55 -2.25
CA HIS A 67 9.36 -5.94 -1.02
C HIS A 67 8.38 -6.62 -0.07
N ASP A 68 8.44 -7.95 -0.02
CA ASP A 68 7.64 -8.75 0.90
C ASP A 68 8.30 -8.78 2.30
N THR A 69 7.70 -8.09 3.26
CA THR A 69 8.21 -7.99 4.62
C THR A 69 8.09 -9.28 5.42
N ALA A 70 7.28 -10.25 4.99
CA ALA A 70 7.24 -11.59 5.60
C ALA A 70 8.48 -12.41 5.24
N VAL A 71 9.11 -12.13 4.09
CA VAL A 71 10.29 -12.85 3.58
C VAL A 71 11.58 -12.07 3.84
N LEU A 72 11.57 -10.77 3.58
CA LEU A 72 12.76 -9.90 3.60
C LEU A 72 12.86 -9.03 4.87
N GLY A 73 11.88 -9.12 5.78
CA GLY A 73 11.80 -8.26 6.95
C GLY A 73 11.40 -6.82 6.64
N ARG A 74 11.34 -5.97 7.66
CA ARG A 74 10.92 -4.57 7.55
C ARG A 74 12.05 -3.71 6.98
N PRO A 75 11.88 -3.06 5.82
CA PRO A 75 12.90 -2.18 5.26
C PRO A 75 12.80 -0.76 5.82
N ASN A 76 13.82 0.05 5.54
CA ASN A 76 13.71 1.50 5.59
C ASN A 76 12.94 1.99 4.36
N VAL A 77 11.62 2.18 4.51
CA VAL A 77 10.73 2.58 3.41
C VAL A 77 11.11 3.94 2.83
N SER A 78 11.58 4.87 3.66
CA SER A 78 11.98 6.21 3.21
C SER A 78 13.14 6.13 2.23
N GLU A 79 14.19 5.42 2.61
CA GLU A 79 15.39 5.25 1.78
C GLU A 79 15.09 4.50 0.48
N MET A 80 14.32 3.40 0.56
CA MET A 80 13.88 2.67 -0.63
C MET A 80 13.07 3.56 -1.58
N SER A 81 12.19 4.40 -1.07
CA SER A 81 11.34 5.28 -1.88
C SER A 81 12.17 6.34 -2.61
N VAL A 82 13.13 6.96 -1.91
CA VAL A 82 14.05 7.94 -2.51
C VAL A 82 14.92 7.29 -3.58
N ASN A 83 15.49 6.11 -3.29
CA ASN A 83 16.33 5.39 -4.24
C ASN A 83 15.55 4.97 -5.49
N ALA A 84 14.32 4.45 -5.32
CA ALA A 84 13.45 4.09 -6.44
C ALA A 84 13.09 5.30 -7.31
N ALA A 85 12.71 6.42 -6.69
CA ALA A 85 12.37 7.65 -7.40
C ALA A 85 13.57 8.21 -8.19
N ASN A 86 14.76 8.24 -7.59
CA ASN A 86 15.98 8.72 -8.23
C ASN A 86 16.39 7.83 -9.41
N ASN A 87 16.40 6.51 -9.22
CA ASN A 87 16.79 5.56 -10.27
C ASN A 87 15.81 5.59 -11.46
N PHE A 88 14.53 5.83 -11.19
CA PHE A 88 13.51 5.97 -12.24
C PHE A 88 13.54 7.35 -12.93
N GLY A 89 14.22 8.35 -12.35
CA GLY A 89 14.15 9.74 -12.82
C GLY A 89 12.78 10.37 -12.60
N ALA A 90 12.09 10.00 -11.53
CA ALA A 90 10.73 10.45 -11.24
C ALA A 90 10.67 11.96 -11.01
N GLN A 91 9.82 12.65 -11.76
CA GLN A 91 9.52 14.08 -11.53
C GLN A 91 8.45 14.28 -10.46
N VAL A 92 7.58 13.29 -10.28
CA VAL A 92 6.47 13.30 -9.33
C VAL A 92 6.43 11.95 -8.62
N VAL A 93 6.25 11.98 -7.30
CA VAL A 93 6.08 10.79 -6.46
C VAL A 93 4.73 10.86 -5.76
N ILE A 94 3.93 9.80 -5.90
CA ILE A 94 2.67 9.63 -5.19
C ILE A 94 2.87 8.53 -4.14
N VAL A 95 2.69 8.88 -2.88
CA VAL A 95 2.79 7.93 -1.77
C VAL A 95 1.40 7.65 -1.24
N THR A 96 1.06 6.37 -1.13
CA THR A 96 -0.19 5.93 -0.50
C THR A 96 0.13 4.91 0.58
N SER A 97 -0.50 5.06 1.74
CA SER A 97 -0.43 4.11 2.84
C SER A 97 -1.85 3.70 3.21
N ASN A 98 -2.02 2.45 3.67
CA ASN A 98 -3.28 2.07 4.27
C ASN A 98 -3.47 2.87 5.57
N PRO A 99 -4.51 3.73 5.71
CA PRO A 99 -4.67 4.59 6.87
C PRO A 99 -4.92 3.81 8.17
N GLN A 100 -5.31 2.54 8.09
CA GLN A 100 -5.69 1.77 9.28
C GLN A 100 -4.53 1.27 10.14
N GLY A 101 -3.28 1.29 9.66
CA GLY A 101 -2.05 1.28 10.47
C GLY A 101 -1.90 0.31 11.67
N ILE A 102 -2.76 -0.70 11.82
CA ILE A 102 -2.87 -1.61 12.97
C ILE A 102 -3.11 -3.02 12.44
#